data_AF-A0A8K0IHB5-F1
#
_entry.id   AF-A0A8K0IHB5-F1
#
_cell.length_a   1.000
_cell.length_b   1.000
_cell.length_c   1.000
_cell.angle_alpha   90.00
_cell.angle_beta   90.00
_cell.angle_gamma   90.00
#
_symmetry.space_group_name_H-M   'P 1'
#
loop_
_entity.id
_entity.type
_entity.pdbx_description
1 polymer ?
#
loop_
_entity_poly.entity_id
_entity_poly.type
_entity_poly.pdbx_seq_one_letter_code
_entity_poly.pdbx_strand_id
1 'polypeptide(L)'
;MKFPSAYNAILKRPNLWTLKAMVSSYHLMVKFSTTNGVRKIRGNQTVARQCFAAKLQAEDQVKIQPELPIGLDARDDLIEDRVQPSDELLEISLRKKNPHQTLKIGSNLNQVT
;
A
#
# COMPACT_ATOMS: atom_id res chain seq x y z
N MET A 1 4.78 23.94 18.59
CA MET A 1 3.68 23.28 17.85
C MET A 1 4.30 22.24 16.93
N LYS A 2 4.34 20.95 17.33
CA LYS A 2 4.91 19.88 16.49
C LYS A 2 3.92 19.60 15.37
N PHE A 3 4.26 19.94 14.14
CA PHE A 3 3.51 19.41 13.00
C PHE A 3 3.69 17.89 13.01
N PRO A 4 2.61 17.08 13.02
CA PRO A 4 2.77 15.66 12.80
C PRO A 4 3.48 15.54 11.44
N SER A 5 4.60 14.83 11.43
CA SER A 5 5.37 14.50 10.22
C SER A 5 4.42 14.30 9.04
N ALA A 6 4.75 14.77 7.83
CA ALA A 6 3.93 14.52 6.63
C ALA A 6 3.63 13.02 6.44
N TYR A 7 4.47 12.17 7.02
CA TYR A 7 4.32 10.71 7.11
C TYR A 7 3.13 10.24 7.97
N ASN A 8 2.53 11.08 8.80
CA ASN A 8 1.40 10.76 9.69
C ASN A 8 0.03 11.07 9.06
N ALA A 9 -0.02 11.57 7.83
CA ALA A 9 -1.27 11.65 7.06
C ALA A 9 -1.71 10.27 6.50
N ILE A 10 -1.14 9.17 7.02
CA ILE A 10 -1.62 7.82 6.75
C ILE A 10 -2.98 7.69 7.44
N LEU A 11 -4.03 7.92 6.65
CA LEU A 11 -5.39 7.60 7.02
C LEU A 11 -5.40 6.17 7.59
N LYS A 12 -5.74 6.04 8.87
CA LYS A 12 -5.90 4.72 9.50
C LYS A 12 -6.90 3.91 8.68
N ARG A 13 -6.80 2.57 8.69
CA ARG A 13 -7.69 1.66 7.94
C ARG A 13 -9.19 2.01 8.05
N PRO A 14 -9.75 2.42 9.21
CA PRO A 14 -11.15 2.85 9.32
C PRO A 14 -11.49 4.06 8.44
N ASN A 15 -10.56 5.00 8.31
CA ASN A 15 -10.75 6.23 7.55
C ASN A 15 -10.69 5.96 6.04
N LEU A 16 -9.83 5.02 5.59
CA LEU A 16 -9.80 4.61 4.18
C LEU A 16 -11.10 3.92 3.75
N TRP A 17 -11.65 3.05 4.60
CA TRP A 17 -12.91 2.36 4.32
C TRP A 17 -14.08 3.34 4.21
N THR A 18 -14.17 4.28 5.16
CA THR A 18 -15.18 5.34 5.18
C THR A 18 -15.13 6.22 3.92
N LEU A 19 -13.92 6.57 3.46
CA LEU A 19 -13.70 7.39 2.27
C LEU A 19 -13.84 6.60 0.95
N LYS A 20 -14.10 5.28 1.02
CA LYS A 20 -14.02 4.35 -0.11
C LYS A 20 -12.72 4.59 -0.90
N ALA A 21 -11.62 4.72 -0.15
CA ALA A 21 -10.34 5.15 -0.68
C ALA A 21 -9.50 3.97 -1.16
N MET A 22 -8.87 4.11 -2.32
CA MET A 22 -7.89 3.18 -2.89
C MET A 22 -6.53 3.84 -2.94
N VAL A 23 -5.53 3.20 -2.35
CA VAL A 23 -4.14 3.65 -2.36
C VAL A 23 -3.37 2.81 -3.37
N SER A 24 -2.72 3.46 -4.34
CA SER A 24 -1.76 2.85 -5.24
C SER A 24 -0.36 3.30 -4.87
N SER A 25 0.40 2.42 -4.23
CA SER A 25 1.81 2.66 -3.87
C SER A 25 2.67 2.88 -5.12
N TYR A 26 2.47 2.07 -6.16
CA TYR A 26 3.21 2.18 -7.42
C TYR A 26 3.04 3.54 -8.11
N HIS A 27 1.81 4.06 -8.16
CA HIS A 27 1.53 5.36 -8.80
C HIS A 27 1.62 6.55 -7.83
N LEU A 28 1.95 6.29 -6.56
CA LEU A 28 1.89 7.26 -5.46
C LEU A 28 0.56 8.02 -5.47
N MET A 29 -0.57 7.32 -5.57
CA MET A 29 -1.88 7.94 -5.76
C MET A 29 -2.91 7.41 -4.78
N VAL A 30 -3.75 8.31 -4.25
CA VAL A 30 -4.95 7.96 -3.48
C VAL A 30 -6.17 8.39 -4.28
N LYS A 31 -7.08 7.46 -4.56
CA LYS A 31 -8.41 7.75 -5.10
C LYS A 31 -9.42 7.61 -3.98
N PHE A 32 -10.42 8.49 -3.89
CA PHE A 32 -11.47 8.38 -2.88
C PHE A 32 -12.78 8.96 -3.40
N SER A 33 -13.89 8.51 -2.84
CA SER A 33 -15.23 8.95 -3.24
C SER A 33 -15.62 10.24 -2.53
N THR A 34 -16.26 11.14 -3.26
CA THR A 34 -16.89 12.36 -2.72
C THR A 34 -18.31 12.48 -3.28
N THR A 35 -19.13 13.39 -2.73
CA THR A 35 -20.49 13.66 -3.24
C THR A 35 -20.48 14.06 -4.72
N ASN A 36 -19.37 14.63 -5.20
CA ASN A 36 -19.22 15.11 -6.57
C ASN A 36 -18.43 14.12 -7.46
N GLY A 37 -18.30 12.86 -7.03
CA GLY A 37 -17.58 11.81 -7.75
C GLY A 37 -16.21 11.47 -7.16
N VAL A 38 -15.36 10.80 -7.95
CA VAL A 38 -14.07 10.27 -7.50
C VAL A 38 -12.98 11.33 -7.61
N ARG A 39 -12.36 11.68 -6.49
CA ARG A 39 -11.16 12.54 -6.45
C ARG A 39 -9.89 11.72 -6.42
N LYS A 40 -8.79 12.30 -6.90
CA LYS A 40 -7.47 11.69 -6.93
C LYS A 40 -6.46 12.66 -6.34
N ILE A 41 -5.63 12.18 -5.42
CA ILE A 41 -4.45 12.89 -4.90
C ILE A 41 -3.24 12.13 -5.40
N ARG A 42 -2.29 12.83 -6.04
CA ARG A 42 -1.03 12.26 -6.51
C ARG A 42 0.11 12.81 -5.66
N GLY A 43 0.94 11.91 -5.14
CA GLY A 43 2.19 12.24 -4.48
C GLY A 43 3.21 12.73 -5.49
N ASN A 44 4.07 13.64 -5.05
CA ASN A 44 5.21 14.12 -5.82
C ASN A 44 6.47 13.42 -5.30
N GLN A 45 7.03 12.51 -6.11
CA GLN A 45 8.19 11.71 -5.72
C GLN A 45 9.45 12.57 -5.48
N THR A 46 9.65 13.63 -6.28
CA THR A 46 10.79 14.53 -6.14
C THR A 46 10.76 15.25 -4.80
N VAL A 47 9.60 15.82 -4.45
CA VAL A 47 9.39 16.49 -3.16
C VAL A 47 9.52 15.50 -2.01
N ALA A 48 8.97 14.29 -2.14
CA ALA A 48 9.11 13.26 -1.12
C ALA A 48 10.58 12.88 -0.86
N ARG A 49 11.39 12.75 -1.92
CA ARG A 49 12.84 12.48 -1.81
C ARG A 49 13.59 13.65 -1.18
N GLN A 50 13.27 14.88 -1.57
CA GLN A 50 13.87 16.08 -0.97
C GLN A 50 13.55 16.18 0.52
N CYS A 51 12.29 15.97 0.91
CA CYS A 51 11.88 15.93 2.30
C CYS A 51 12.58 14.82 3.09
N PHE A 52 12.74 13.63 2.49
CA PHE A 52 13.47 12.52 3.12
C PHE A 52 14.95 12.84 3.31
N ALA A 53 15.62 13.39 2.30
CA ALA A 53 17.02 13.80 2.40
C ALA A 53 17.21 14.92 3.44
N ALA A 54 16.35 15.94 3.45
CA ALA A 54 16.38 17.00 4.45
C ALA A 54 16.15 16.47 5.87
N LYS A 55 15.26 15.48 6.01
CA LYS A 55 15.03 14.81 7.30
C LYS A 55 16.26 14.03 7.75
N LEU A 56 16.88 13.25 6.88
CA LEU A 56 18.13 12.53 7.21
C LEU A 56 19.25 13.48 7.61
N GLN A 57 19.40 14.60 6.90
CA GLN A 57 20.38 15.64 7.26
C GLN A 57 20.09 16.31 8.60
N ALA A 58 18.81 16.44 8.97
CA ALA A 58 18.39 16.94 10.28
C ALA A 58 18.59 15.89 11.39
N GLU A 59 18.50 14.60 11.06
CA GLU A 59 18.71 13.47 11.97
C GLU A 59 20.20 13.10 12.13
N ASP A 60 21.11 13.52 11.24
CA ASP A 60 22.57 13.36 11.43
C ASP A 60 23.12 14.11 12.67
N GLN A 61 22.32 14.96 13.33
CA GLN A 61 22.64 15.52 14.66
C GLN A 61 22.19 14.64 15.84
N VAL A 62 21.43 13.57 15.59
CA VAL A 62 20.99 12.59 16.58
C VAL A 62 21.15 11.20 15.98
N LYS A 63 22.26 10.52 16.30
CA LYS A 63 22.54 9.12 15.93
C LYS A 63 21.27 8.26 16.01
N ILE A 64 20.69 7.92 14.87
CA ILE A 64 19.72 6.83 14.75
C ILE A 64 20.28 5.85 13.72
N GLN A 65 20.43 4.61 14.16
CA GLN A 65 21.11 3.52 13.46
C GLN A 65 20.45 3.26 12.09
N PRO A 66 21.24 3.03 11.02
CA PRO A 66 20.72 2.71 9.72
C PRO A 66 20.36 1.22 9.70
N GLU A 67 19.21 0.89 10.26
CA GLU A 67 18.58 -0.39 10.01
C GLU A 67 17.29 -0.08 9.27
N LEU A 68 17.37 -0.07 7.94
CA LEU A 68 16.21 -0.38 7.12
C LEU A 68 16.06 -1.90 7.21
N PRO A 69 15.12 -2.46 7.97
CA PRO A 69 14.85 -3.88 7.86
C PRO A 69 14.31 -4.08 6.45
N ILE A 70 14.98 -4.94 5.69
CA ILE A 70 14.46 -5.54 4.47
C ILE A 70 13.19 -6.29 4.90
N GLY A 71 12.03 -5.62 4.81
CA GLY A 71 10.77 -6.12 5.39
C GLY A 71 9.83 -5.00 5.82
N LEU A 72 9.46 -4.09 4.92
CA LEU A 72 8.42 -3.09 5.20
C LEU A 72 6.99 -3.64 5.00
N ASP A 73 6.85 -4.92 4.61
CA ASP A 73 5.56 -5.59 4.73
C ASP A 73 5.50 -6.28 6.09
N ALA A 74 4.91 -5.60 7.08
CA ALA A 74 4.59 -6.18 8.40
C ALA A 74 3.61 -7.39 8.31
N ARG A 75 3.29 -7.85 7.10
CA ARG A 75 2.61 -9.13 6.83
C ARG A 75 3.55 -10.32 6.83
N ASP A 76 4.86 -10.14 6.66
CA ASP A 76 5.80 -11.26 6.60
C ASP A 76 6.08 -11.85 7.99
N ASP A 77 5.99 -11.05 9.05
CA ASP A 77 6.14 -11.52 10.43
C ASP A 77 4.88 -12.23 10.99
N LEU A 78 3.77 -12.24 10.25
CA LEU A 78 2.47 -12.79 10.68
C LEU A 78 2.00 -13.96 9.81
N ILE A 79 2.91 -14.70 9.17
CA ILE A 79 2.55 -15.82 8.28
C ILE A 79 1.71 -16.87 9.02
N GLU A 80 1.93 -17.08 10.32
CA GLU A 80 1.19 -18.08 11.12
C GLU A 80 -0.28 -17.69 11.37
N ASP A 81 -0.64 -16.41 11.41
CA ASP A 81 -2.00 -15.91 11.68
C ASP A 81 -2.80 -15.61 10.39
N ARG A 82 -2.30 -16.02 9.22
CA ARG A 82 -3.02 -15.82 7.96
C ARG A 82 -4.24 -16.73 7.89
N VAL A 83 -5.42 -16.13 8.08
CA VAL A 83 -6.72 -16.75 7.81
C VAL A 83 -6.70 -17.37 6.41
N GLN A 84 -6.90 -18.69 6.34
CA GLN A 84 -7.02 -19.37 5.06
C GLN A 84 -8.32 -18.99 4.37
N PRO A 85 -8.35 -18.91 3.03
CA PRO A 85 -9.59 -18.71 2.31
C PRO A 85 -10.61 -19.78 2.67
N SER A 86 -11.82 -19.36 3.05
CA SER A 86 -12.92 -20.29 3.36
C SER A 86 -13.51 -20.93 2.10
N ASP A 87 -13.32 -20.27 0.94
CA ASP A 87 -13.85 -20.69 -0.34
C ASP A 87 -12.80 -21.43 -1.16
N GLU A 88 -13.27 -22.33 -2.03
CA GLU A 88 -12.41 -23.02 -3.00
C GLU A 88 -11.75 -22.00 -3.95
N LEU A 89 -10.48 -22.25 -4.29
CA LEU A 89 -9.69 -21.35 -5.12
C LEU A 89 -9.51 -21.92 -6.52
N LEU A 90 -9.79 -21.11 -7.53
CA LEU A 90 -9.48 -21.39 -8.94
C LEU A 90 -8.12 -20.80 -9.30
N GLU A 91 -7.30 -21.61 -9.96
CA GLU A 91 -5.99 -21.20 -10.46
C GLU A 91 -6.10 -20.69 -11.91
N ILE A 92 -5.76 -19.42 -12.12
CA ILE A 92 -5.80 -18.77 -13.44
C ILE A 92 -4.39 -18.39 -13.89
N SER A 93 -4.07 -18.60 -15.17
CA SER A 93 -2.79 -18.17 -15.72
C SER A 93 -2.80 -16.67 -16.01
N LEU A 94 -1.83 -15.94 -15.46
CA LEU A 94 -1.68 -14.50 -15.63
C LEU A 94 -1.18 -14.12 -17.03
N ARG A 95 -0.41 -15.01 -17.67
CA ARG A 95 0.17 -14.77 -19.00
C ARG A 95 0.07 -16.01 -19.86
N LYS A 96 -0.59 -15.88 -21.01
CA LYS A 96 -0.65 -16.93 -22.05
C LYS A 96 0.73 -17.45 -22.48
N LYS A 97 1.76 -16.59 -22.46
CA LYS A 97 3.14 -16.93 -22.84
C LYS A 97 3.94 -17.63 -21.74
N ASN A 98 3.48 -17.61 -20.49
CA ASN A 98 4.14 -18.30 -19.38
C ASN A 98 3.08 -18.90 -18.45
N PRO A 99 2.59 -20.12 -18.77
CA PRO A 99 1.49 -20.74 -18.04
C PRO A 99 1.82 -21.02 -16.57
N HIS A 100 3.10 -21.09 -16.20
CA HIS A 100 3.54 -21.28 -14.82
C HIS A 100 3.34 -20.06 -13.92
N GLN A 101 3.06 -18.88 -14.49
CA GLN A 101 2.71 -17.71 -13.71
C GLN A 101 1.19 -17.69 -13.45
N THR A 102 0.78 -18.23 -12.30
CA THR A 102 -0.63 -18.38 -11.94
C THR A 102 -1.06 -17.51 -10.76
N LEU A 103 -2.36 -17.27 -10.63
CA LEU A 103 -3.01 -16.58 -9.51
C LEU A 103 -4.18 -17.43 -9.02
N LYS A 104 -4.37 -17.50 -7.71
CA LYS A 104 -5.52 -18.16 -7.08
C LYS A 104 -6.60 -17.14 -6.75
N ILE A 105 -7.82 -17.33 -7.25
CA ILE A 105 -8.99 -16.48 -7.00
C ILE A 105 -10.14 -17.31 -6.42
N GLY A 106 -11.04 -16.71 -5.65
CA GLY A 106 -12.21 -17.44 -5.13
C GLY A 106 -13.11 -17.96 -6.25
N SER A 107 -13.57 -19.20 -6.13
CA SER A 107 -14.41 -19.88 -7.14
C SER A 107 -15.73 -19.16 -7.43
N ASN A 108 -16.27 -18.46 -6.43
CA ASN A 108 -17.50 -17.66 -6.54
C ASN A 108 -17.29 -16.28 -7.20
N LEU A 109 -16.06 -15.92 -7.58
CA LEU A 109 -15.78 -14.66 -8.27
C LEU A 109 -16.16 -14.83 -9.75
N ASN A 110 -17.43 -14.59 -10.08
CA ASN A 110 -17.89 -14.61 -11.46
C ASN A 110 -17.06 -13.63 -12.31
N GLN A 111 -16.68 -14.04 -13.52
CA GLN A 111 -16.06 -13.15 -14.49
C GLN A 111 -17.03 -11.98 -14.74
N VAL A 112 -16.71 -10.81 -14.18
CA VAL A 112 -17.41 -9.58 -14.51
C VAL A 112 -17.13 -9.34 -15.99
N THR A 113 -18.18 -9.51 -16.80
CA THR A 113 -18.17 -9.40 -18.26
C THR A 113 -17.79 -7.98 -18.68
#